data_AF-A0A7W5JSZ4-F1
#
_entry.id   AF-A0A7W5JSZ4-F1
#
_cell.length_a   1.000
_cell.length_b   1.000
_cell.length_c   1.000
_cell.angle_alpha   90.00
_cell.angle_beta   90.00
_cell.angle_gamma   90.00
#
_symmetry.space_group_name_H-M   'P 1'
#
loop_
_entity.id
_entity.type
_entity.pdbx_description
1 polymer ?
#
loop_
_entity_poly.entity_id
_entity_poly.type
_entity_poly.pdbx_seq_one_letter_code
_entity_poly.pdbx_strand_id
1 'polypeptide(L)'
;MSGANESDAVSDDLDPAPEPLFRVVRGTPTDVELAALSVVLAARTRPTDEQPETPQGPTAWAASARGGRTLPRPGRDAWRLSARH
;
A
#
# COMPACT_ATOMS: atom_id res chain seq x y z
N MET A 1 42.23 -25.13 -32.48
CA MET A 1 40.86 -25.47 -32.08
C MET A 1 40.18 -24.23 -31.54
N SER A 2 39.13 -23.80 -32.23
CA SER A 2 38.18 -22.79 -31.77
C SER A 2 37.32 -23.36 -30.64
N GLY A 3 36.93 -22.50 -29.70
CA GLY A 3 36.08 -22.86 -28.57
C GLY A 3 35.73 -21.61 -27.78
N ALA A 4 35.11 -20.64 -28.47
CA ALA A 4 34.38 -19.57 -27.82
C ALA A 4 33.29 -20.20 -26.93
N ASN A 5 33.26 -19.85 -25.65
CA ASN A 5 32.03 -19.89 -24.88
C ASN A 5 31.76 -18.50 -24.34
N GLU A 6 31.41 -17.61 -25.28
CA GLU A 6 30.83 -16.31 -25.04
C GLU A 6 29.34 -16.51 -24.73
N SER A 7 29.04 -17.17 -23.61
CA SER A 7 27.64 -17.50 -23.25
C SER A 7 27.30 -17.19 -21.79
N ASP A 8 28.20 -16.58 -21.02
CA ASP A 8 27.98 -16.30 -19.59
C ASP A 8 27.69 -14.81 -19.29
N ALA A 9 27.46 -14.01 -20.33
CA ALA A 9 27.27 -12.57 -20.20
C ALA A 9 25.95 -12.10 -20.83
N VAL A 10 24.84 -12.69 -20.40
CA VAL A 10 23.54 -11.99 -20.40
C VAL A 10 22.84 -12.35 -19.08
N SER A 11 23.48 -12.01 -17.96
CA SER A 11 22.71 -11.71 -16.76
C SER A 11 21.97 -10.42 -17.08
N ASP A 12 20.70 -10.57 -17.42
CA ASP A 12 19.73 -9.49 -17.49
C ASP A 12 19.64 -8.93 -16.06
N ASP A 13 20.51 -7.96 -15.74
CA ASP A 13 20.39 -7.05 -14.60
C ASP A 13 19.13 -6.21 -14.79
N LEU A 14 17.96 -6.86 -14.77
CA LEU A 14 16.67 -6.21 -14.77
C LEU A 14 16.58 -5.42 -13.48
N ASP A 15 16.53 -4.10 -13.62
CA ASP A 15 16.02 -3.23 -12.57
C ASP A 15 14.81 -3.91 -11.90
N PRO A 16 14.81 -4.05 -10.56
CA PRO A 16 13.68 -4.68 -9.90
C PRO A 16 12.42 -3.92 -10.30
N ALA A 17 11.45 -4.65 -10.87
CA ALA A 17 10.22 -4.07 -11.35
C ALA A 17 9.60 -3.16 -10.27
N PRO A 18 9.04 -2.01 -10.65
CA PRO A 18 8.52 -1.03 -9.70
C PRO A 18 7.52 -1.67 -8.73
N GLU A 19 7.55 -1.23 -7.47
CA GLU A 19 6.67 -1.77 -6.44
C GLU A 19 5.19 -1.60 -6.84
N PRO A 20 4.36 -2.65 -6.78
CA PRO A 20 2.98 -2.59 -7.24
C PRO A 20 2.12 -1.70 -6.34
N LEU A 21 1.25 -0.88 -6.94
CA LEU A 21 0.34 0.03 -6.22
C LEU A 21 -0.57 -0.69 -5.21
N PHE A 22 -1.02 -1.90 -5.55
CA PHE A 22 -1.77 -2.79 -4.65
C PHE A 22 -1.69 -4.24 -5.13
N ARG A 23 -2.07 -5.19 -4.27
CA ARG A 23 -2.13 -6.63 -4.58
C ARG A 23 -3.46 -7.22 -4.13
N VAL A 24 -4.04 -8.06 -4.98
CA VAL A 24 -5.21 -8.87 -4.63
C VAL A 24 -4.76 -10.05 -3.78
N VAL A 25 -5.24 -10.14 -2.54
CA VAL A 25 -4.88 -11.23 -1.61
C VAL A 25 -5.86 -12.41 -1.70
N ARG A 26 -7.13 -12.13 -2.03
CA ARG A 26 -8.20 -13.13 -2.19
C ARG A 26 -9.22 -12.67 -3.24
N GLY A 27 -9.92 -13.65 -3.83
CA GLY A 27 -10.93 -13.43 -4.87
C GLY A 27 -10.32 -13.29 -6.26
N THR A 28 -11.18 -13.22 -7.27
CA THR A 28 -10.82 -13.05 -8.69
C THR A 28 -11.57 -11.84 -9.24
N PRO A 29 -11.08 -10.61 -8.99
CA PRO A 29 -11.72 -9.41 -9.51
C PRO A 29 -11.65 -9.38 -11.04
N THR A 30 -12.64 -8.76 -11.63
CA THR A 30 -12.70 -8.49 -13.07
C THR A 30 -11.80 -7.33 -13.45
N ASP A 31 -11.43 -7.25 -14.73
CA ASP A 31 -10.60 -6.15 -15.25
C ASP A 31 -11.25 -4.78 -15.03
N VAL A 32 -12.59 -4.72 -15.10
CA VAL A 32 -13.36 -3.50 -14.87
C VAL A 32 -13.21 -3.01 -13.43
N GLU A 33 -13.25 -3.92 -12.45
CA GLU A 33 -13.07 -3.58 -11.05
C GLU A 33 -11.64 -3.11 -10.75
N LEU A 34 -10.64 -3.74 -11.36
CA LEU A 34 -9.23 -3.33 -11.24
C LEU A 34 -9.00 -1.94 -11.84
N ALA A 35 -9.59 -1.65 -12.99
CA ALA A 35 -9.54 -0.34 -13.62
C ALA A 35 -10.22 0.73 -12.76
N ALA A 36 -11.42 0.45 -12.25
CA ALA A 36 -12.16 1.36 -11.38
C ALA A 36 -11.37 1.68 -10.11
N LEU A 37 -10.79 0.67 -9.45
CA LEU A 37 -9.96 0.87 -8.26
C LEU A 37 -8.73 1.72 -8.55
N SER A 38 -8.04 1.46 -9.67
CA SER A 38 -6.86 2.23 -10.09
C SER A 38 -7.19 3.72 -10.30
N VAL A 39 -8.33 4.02 -10.94
CA VAL A 39 -8.80 5.40 -11.13
C VAL A 39 -9.08 6.09 -9.80
N VAL A 40 -9.73 5.40 -8.86
CA VAL A 40 -10.00 5.95 -7.52
C VAL A 40 -8.71 6.24 -6.75
N LEU A 41 -7.74 5.34 -6.81
CA LEU A 41 -6.44 5.54 -6.16
C LEU A 41 -5.70 6.73 -6.76
N ALA A 42 -5.62 6.82 -8.10
CA ALA A 42 -5.00 7.95 -8.79
C ALA A 42 -5.69 9.29 -8.46
N ALA A 43 -7.01 9.29 -8.34
CA ALA A 43 -7.76 10.50 -7.96
C ALA A 43 -7.47 10.93 -6.51
N ARG A 44 -7.30 9.98 -5.58
CA ARG A 44 -7.01 10.27 -4.16
C ARG A 44 -5.56 10.66 -3.88
N THR A 45 -4.61 10.10 -4.63
CA THR A 45 -3.18 10.41 -4.45
C THR A 45 -2.75 11.66 -5.19
N ARG A 46 -3.61 12.21 -6.05
CA ARG A 46 -3.34 13.46 -6.74
C ARG A 46 -3.13 14.57 -5.71
N PRO A 47 -1.97 15.26 -5.73
CA PRO A 47 -1.77 16.41 -4.87
C PRO A 47 -2.85 17.44 -5.17
N THR A 48 -3.60 17.80 -4.12
CA THR A 48 -4.58 18.89 -4.16
C THR A 48 -3.83 20.15 -3.75
N ASP A 49 -3.89 21.20 -4.57
CA ASP A 49 -3.44 22.53 -4.15
C ASP A 49 -4.13 22.88 -2.83
N GLU A 50 -3.35 23.22 -1.81
CA GLU A 50 -3.80 23.40 -0.42
C GLU A 50 -5.07 24.26 -0.34
N GLN A 51 -6.21 23.59 -0.15
CA GLN A 51 -7.38 24.24 0.42
C GLN A 51 -7.31 23.97 1.94
N PRO A 52 -7.49 24.99 2.80
CA PRO A 52 -7.33 24.81 4.24
C PRO A 52 -8.24 23.67 4.71
N GLU A 53 -7.61 22.64 5.26
CA GLU A 53 -8.30 21.44 5.72
C GLU A 53 -9.27 21.83 6.83
N THR A 54 -10.57 21.77 6.52
CA THR A 54 -11.59 21.85 7.56
C THR A 54 -11.45 20.60 8.41
N PRO A 55 -11.31 20.70 9.76
CA PRO A 55 -11.17 19.53 10.60
C PRO A 55 -12.31 18.56 10.35
N GLN A 56 -11.99 17.42 9.73
CA GLN A 56 -12.98 16.38 9.49
C GLN A 56 -13.41 15.83 10.85
N GLY A 57 -14.70 15.93 11.15
CA GLY A 57 -15.26 15.35 12.36
C GLY A 57 -14.95 13.84 12.46
N PRO A 58 -15.07 13.25 13.64
CA PRO A 58 -14.77 11.83 13.83
C PRO A 58 -15.57 10.96 12.84
N THR A 59 -14.88 10.10 12.09
CA THR A 59 -15.51 9.19 11.13
C THR A 59 -16.47 8.22 11.84
N ALA A 60 -17.43 7.63 11.11
CA ALA A 60 -18.32 6.62 11.66
C ALA A 60 -17.55 5.44 12.31
N TRP A 61 -16.42 5.06 11.72
CA TRP A 61 -15.50 4.07 12.28
C TRP A 61 -14.88 4.55 13.60
N ALA A 62 -14.37 5.79 13.66
CA ALA A 62 -13.85 6.37 14.91
C ALA A 62 -14.94 6.54 15.98
N ALA A 63 -16.19 6.81 15.58
CA ALA A 63 -17.33 6.87 16.49
C ALA A 63 -17.68 5.50 17.08
N SER A 64 -17.61 4.43 16.28
CA SER A 64 -17.88 3.06 16.74
C SER A 64 -16.91 2.61 17.84
N ALA A 65 -15.65 3.05 17.78
CA ALA A 65 -14.63 2.73 18.79
C ALA A 65 -14.89 3.40 20.16
N ARG A 66 -15.76 4.42 20.22
CA ARG A 66 -16.09 5.12 21.48
C ARG A 66 -17.14 4.42 22.34
N GLY A 67 -17.91 3.49 21.77
CA GLY A 67 -18.88 2.67 22.51
C GLY A 67 -18.25 1.52 23.29
N GLY A 68 -16.96 1.24 23.06
CA GLY A 68 -16.19 0.24 23.77
C GLY A 68 -15.45 0.80 24.99
N ARG A 69 -14.83 -0.10 25.75
CA ARG A 69 -13.93 0.24 26.86
C ARG A 69 -12.82 1.17 26.33
N THR A 70 -12.59 2.33 26.97
CA THR A 70 -11.48 3.24 26.61
C THR A 70 -10.18 2.45 26.55
N LEU A 71 -9.69 2.21 25.34
CA LEU A 71 -8.41 1.56 25.15
C LEU A 71 -7.31 2.58 25.47
N PRO A 72 -6.27 2.19 26.22
CA PRO A 72 -5.09 3.02 26.39
C PRO A 72 -4.56 3.39 25.01
N ARG A 73 -4.28 4.68 24.79
CA ARG A 73 -3.71 5.14 23.53
C ARG A 73 -2.36 4.43 23.36
N PRO A 74 -2.16 3.65 22.28
CA PRO A 74 -0.89 2.97 22.09
C PRO A 74 0.22 4.01 22.08
N GLY A 75 1.25 3.80 22.91
CA GLY A 75 2.45 4.63 22.88
C GLY A 75 3.13 4.55 21.51
N ARG A 76 3.97 5.54 21.20
CA ARG A 76 4.70 5.67 19.91
C ARG A 76 5.31 4.36 19.39
N ASP A 77 5.79 3.52 20.30
CA ASP A 77 6.50 2.27 19.99
C ASP A 77 5.70 1.00 20.37
N ALA A 78 4.41 1.12 20.74
CA ALA A 78 3.59 0.00 21.19
C ALA A 78 3.43 -1.11 20.13
N TRP A 79 3.40 -0.73 18.85
CA TRP A 79 3.32 -1.67 17.73
C TRP A 79 4.60 -2.50 17.55
N ARG A 80 5.76 -1.99 17.99
CA ARG A 80 7.04 -2.72 17.92
C ARG A 80 7.08 -3.87 18.92
N LEU A 81 6.32 -3.77 20.02
CA LEU A 81 6.22 -4.84 21.02
C LEU A 81 5.37 -6.01 20.52
N SER A 82 4.36 -5.74 19.67
CA SER A 82 3.53 -6.78 19.06
C SER A 82 4.31 -7.69 18.09
N ALA A 83 5.35 -7.15 17.45
CA ALA A 83 6.22 -7.91 16.54
C ALA A 83 7.33 -8.71 17.26
N ARG A 84 7.41 -8.62 18.60
CA ARG A 84 8.43 -9.29 19.42
C ARG A 84 7.91 -10.55 20.12
N HIS A 85 6.73 -11.02 19.75
CA HIS A 85 6.03 -12.10 20.41
C HIS A 85 5.91 -13.37 19.55
#